data_AF-Q063Z4-F1
#
_entry.id   AF-Q063Z4-F1
#
_cell.length_a   1.000
_cell.length_b   1.000
_cell.length_c   1.000
_cell.angle_alpha   90.00
_cell.angle_beta   90.00
_cell.angle_gamma   90.00
#
_symmetry.space_group_name_H-M   'P 1'
#
loop_
_entity.id
_entity.type
_entity.pdbx_description
1 polymer ?
#
loop_
_entity_poly.entity_id
_entity_poly.type
_entity_poly.pdbx_seq_one_letter_code
_entity_poly.pdbx_strand_id
1 'polypeptide(L)'
;MAPGGGWDEAVAKNLQAGFYNHSFCPIGPEGPAFCIWEVREGITAEEFQEFIDGPNGVNFGLGAWMNICKEINLELAGNPPYARKF
;
A
#
# COMPACT_ATOMS: atom_id res chain seq x y z
N MET A 1 7.75 15.80 0.96
CA MET A 1 6.72 16.82 1.29
C MET A 1 6.47 16.75 2.80
N ALA A 2 6.16 17.87 3.45
CA ALA A 2 6.54 18.17 4.85
C ALA A 2 6.18 17.11 5.93
N PRO A 3 7.07 16.84 6.92
CA PRO A 3 6.73 16.13 8.15
C PRO A 3 5.62 16.85 8.94
N GLY A 4 4.71 16.10 9.56
CA GLY A 4 3.68 16.63 10.47
C GLY A 4 2.25 16.75 9.91
N GLY A 5 1.98 16.34 8.66
CA GLY A 5 0.64 16.36 8.05
C GLY A 5 -0.25 15.16 8.38
N GLY A 6 -0.04 14.47 9.51
CA GLY A 6 -0.74 13.21 9.84
C GLY A 6 -0.24 11.97 9.09
N TRP A 7 0.76 12.14 8.21
CA TRP A 7 1.32 11.05 7.41
C TRP A 7 2.01 9.98 8.26
N ASP A 8 2.86 10.39 9.21
CA ASP A 8 3.59 9.45 10.07
C ASP A 8 2.63 8.62 10.94
N GLU A 9 1.54 9.23 11.39
CA GLU A 9 0.47 8.52 12.12
C GLU A 9 -0.29 7.54 11.21
N ALA A 10 -0.59 7.91 9.97
CA ALA A 10 -1.21 7.01 9.00
C ALA A 10 -0.30 5.81 8.70
N VAL A 11 1.00 6.05 8.49
CA VAL A 11 1.98 4.98 8.29
C VAL A 11 2.06 4.07 9.51
N ALA A 12 2.11 4.63 10.73
CA ALA A 12 2.14 3.85 11.96
C ALA A 12 0.87 3.00 12.16
N LYS A 13 -0.32 3.57 11.89
CA LYS A 13 -1.61 2.85 11.96
C LYS A 13 -1.68 1.73 10.94
N ASN A 14 -1.28 1.99 9.70
CA ASN A 14 -1.26 0.98 8.64
C ASN A 14 -0.30 -0.16 9.00
N LEU A 15 0.90 0.18 9.50
CA LEU A 15 1.88 -0.82 9.93
C LEU A 15 1.34 -1.69 11.09
N GLN A 16 0.65 -1.07 12.05
CA GLN A 16 0.00 -1.80 13.15
C GLN A 16 -1.09 -2.75 12.63
N ALA A 17 -1.88 -2.29 11.65
CA ALA A 17 -2.92 -3.08 10.98
C ALA A 17 -2.38 -4.17 10.03
N GLY A 18 -1.07 -4.18 9.76
CA GLY A 18 -0.43 -5.20 8.91
C GLY A 18 -0.21 -4.79 7.45
N PHE A 19 -0.25 -3.49 7.15
CA PHE A 19 -0.05 -2.95 5.80
C PHE A 19 1.09 -1.94 5.78
N TYR A 20 2.00 -2.07 4.82
CA TYR A 20 3.08 -1.09 4.64
C TYR A 20 3.31 -0.76 3.17
N ASN A 21 3.26 0.52 2.82
CA ASN A 21 3.61 0.96 1.47
C ASN A 21 5.12 1.19 1.37
N HIS A 22 5.79 0.35 0.58
CA HIS A 22 7.22 0.53 0.28
C HIS A 22 7.44 1.63 -0.75
N SER A 23 6.52 1.75 -1.71
CA SER A 23 6.68 2.68 -2.80
C SER A 23 5.35 3.11 -3.40
N PHE A 24 5.28 4.39 -3.74
CA PHE A 24 4.22 5.01 -4.52
C PHE A 24 4.87 5.65 -5.76
N CYS A 25 4.69 5.01 -6.93
CA CYS A 25 5.31 5.41 -8.19
C CYS A 25 4.25 5.93 -9.17
N PRO A 26 3.83 7.21 -9.08
CA PRO A 26 2.95 7.82 -10.06
C PRO A 26 3.68 8.01 -11.40
N ILE A 27 3.03 7.64 -12.50
CA ILE A 27 3.59 7.80 -13.85
C ILE A 27 3.23 9.18 -14.46
N GLY A 28 2.12 9.76 -14.03
CA GLY A 28 1.67 11.08 -14.48
C GLY A 28 0.58 11.66 -13.56
N PRO A 29 0.12 12.90 -13.82
CA PRO A 29 -0.85 13.58 -12.97
C PRO A 29 -2.20 12.87 -12.85
N GLU A 30 -2.61 12.13 -13.88
CA GLU A 30 -3.88 11.38 -13.92
C GLU A 30 -3.69 9.87 -13.67
N GLY A 31 -2.46 9.44 -13.35
CA GLY A 31 -2.11 8.03 -13.18
C GLY A 31 -1.65 7.33 -14.47
N PRO A 32 -1.45 5.99 -14.41
CA PRO A 32 -1.60 5.17 -13.21
C PRO A 32 -0.49 5.45 -12.18
N ALA A 33 -0.73 5.02 -10.94
CA ALA A 33 0.31 4.90 -9.93
C ALA A 33 0.56 3.42 -9.64
N PHE A 34 1.82 3.01 -9.72
CA PHE A 34 2.22 1.66 -9.35
C PHE A 34 2.71 1.66 -7.91
N CYS A 35 2.05 0.89 -7.05
CA CYS A 35 2.39 0.80 -5.64
C CYS A 35 2.97 -0.56 -5.31
N ILE A 36 3.99 -0.59 -4.47
CA ILE A 36 4.46 -1.83 -3.85
C ILE A 36 4.06 -1.78 -2.38
N TRP A 37 3.24 -2.74 -1.98
CA TRP A 37 2.79 -2.91 -0.61
C TRP A 37 3.29 -4.23 -0.06
N GLU A 38 3.67 -4.22 1.21
CA GLU A 38 3.92 -5.40 2.01
C GLU A 38 2.75 -5.60 2.97
N VAL A 39 2.28 -6.83 3.03
CA VAL A 39 1.13 -7.23 3.82
C VAL A 39 1.59 -8.31 4.80
N ARG A 40 1.16 -8.21 6.07
CA ARG A 40 1.49 -9.19 7.11
C ARG A 40 0.92 -10.56 6.73
N GLU A 41 1.67 -11.62 7.06
CA GLU A 41 1.23 -13.00 6.88
C GLU A 41 -0.17 -13.24 7.49
N GLY A 42 -1.00 -13.97 6.75
CA GLY A 42 -2.37 -14.33 7.14
C GLY A 42 -3.46 -13.37 6.66
N ILE A 43 -3.11 -12.18 6.17
CA ILE A 43 -4.08 -11.27 5.54
C ILE A 43 -4.34 -11.72 4.10
N THR A 44 -5.62 -11.81 3.71
CA THR A 44 -6.00 -12.26 2.37
C THR A 44 -5.91 -11.14 1.32
N ALA A 45 -5.96 -11.53 0.03
CA ALA A 45 -6.00 -10.58 -1.07
C ALA A 45 -7.25 -9.70 -1.02
N GLU A 46 -8.38 -10.24 -0.57
CA GLU A 46 -9.64 -9.52 -0.40
C GLU A 46 -9.54 -8.48 0.73
N GLU A 47 -9.01 -8.87 1.89
CA GLU A 47 -8.80 -7.94 3.02
C GLU A 47 -7.84 -6.80 2.64
N PHE A 48 -6.80 -7.11 1.85
CA PHE A 48 -5.90 -6.09 1.33
C PHE A 48 -6.60 -5.16 0.33
N GLN A 49 -7.42 -5.70 -0.59
CA GLN A 49 -8.20 -4.90 -1.53
C GLN A 49 -9.18 -3.98 -0.79
N GLU A 50 -9.90 -4.49 0.20
CA GLU A 50 -10.80 -3.71 1.06
C GLU A 50 -10.08 -2.57 1.79
N PHE A 51 -8.88 -2.85 2.32
CA PHE A 51 -8.06 -1.82 2.94
C PHE A 51 -7.67 -0.70 1.94
N ILE A 52 -7.17 -1.08 0.76
CA ILE A 52 -6.71 -0.13 -0.26
C ILE A 52 -7.84 0.77 -0.78
N ASP A 53 -9.03 0.19 -0.98
CA ASP A 53 -10.22 0.92 -1.41
C ASP A 53 -10.88 1.71 -0.28
N GLY A 54 -10.57 1.37 0.97
CA GLY A 54 -11.11 1.98 2.17
C GLY A 54 -10.55 3.36 2.53
N PRO A 55 -11.07 3.97 3.61
CA PRO A 55 -10.70 5.33 4.01
C PRO A 55 -9.26 5.47 4.51
N ASN A 56 -8.66 4.37 4.95
CA ASN A 56 -7.29 4.33 5.47
C ASN A 56 -6.25 3.92 4.40
N GLY A 57 -6.72 3.49 3.23
CA GLY A 57 -5.90 3.10 2.09
C GLY A 57 -5.62 4.24 1.12
N VAL A 58 -5.33 3.88 -0.14
CA VAL A 58 -4.95 4.81 -1.22
C VAL A 58 -6.13 5.68 -1.67
N ASN A 59 -7.36 5.26 -1.36
CA ASN A 59 -8.55 6.01 -1.71
C ASN A 59 -8.75 7.27 -0.84
N PHE A 60 -8.08 7.34 0.32
CA PHE A 60 -8.23 8.42 1.31
C PHE A 60 -9.69 8.71 1.72
N GLY A 61 -10.59 7.74 1.54
CA GLY A 61 -12.03 7.88 1.80
C GLY A 61 -12.79 8.71 0.78
N LEU A 62 -12.17 9.05 -0.35
CA LEU A 62 -12.73 9.95 -1.36
C LEU A 62 -13.36 9.24 -2.57
N GLY A 63 -13.14 7.95 -2.74
CA GLY A 63 -13.57 7.25 -3.97
C GLY A 63 -12.82 7.69 -5.22
N ALA A 64 -11.67 8.38 -5.08
CA ALA A 64 -10.95 9.03 -6.16
C ALA A 64 -10.08 8.09 -7.01
N TRP A 65 -9.78 6.89 -6.50
CA TRP A 65 -8.92 5.92 -7.18
C TRP A 65 -9.66 4.62 -7.46
N MET A 66 -9.42 4.07 -8.65
CA MET A 66 -9.79 2.69 -9.00
C MET A 66 -8.58 1.80 -8.78
N ASN A 67 -8.56 1.02 -7.70
CA ASN A 67 -7.42 0.18 -7.36
C ASN A 67 -7.60 -1.26 -7.85
N ILE A 68 -6.52 -1.85 -8.34
CA ILE A 68 -6.46 -3.27 -8.67
C ILE A 68 -5.26 -3.86 -7.93
N CYS A 69 -5.52 -4.66 -6.90
CA CYS A 69 -4.46 -5.32 -6.15
C CYS A 69 -4.09 -6.65 -6.81
N LYS A 70 -2.79 -6.92 -6.92
CA LYS A 70 -2.24 -8.18 -7.42
C LYS A 70 -1.11 -8.63 -6.52
N GLU A 71 -1.16 -9.88 -6.11
CA GLU A 71 -0.09 -10.50 -5.34
C GLU A 71 1.17 -10.62 -6.19
N ILE A 72 2.31 -10.27 -5.59
CA ILE A 72 3.63 -10.47 -6.20
C ILE A 72 4.11 -11.87 -5.80
N ASN A 73 4.29 -12.75 -6.79
CA ASN A 73 4.88 -14.06 -6.53
C ASN A 73 6.37 -13.90 -6.18
N LEU A 74 6.72 -14.13 -4.91
CA LEU A 74 8.08 -13.97 -4.40
C LEU A 74 9.07 -15.02 -4.93
N GLU A 75 8.60 -16.21 -5.30
CA GLU A 75 9.47 -17.23 -5.93
C GLU A 75 10.00 -16.74 -7.27
N LEU A 76 9.15 -16.03 -8.03
CA LEU A 76 9.53 -15.43 -9.32
C LEU A 76 10.28 -14.09 -9.15
N ALA A 77 9.89 -13.29 -8.15
CA ALA A 77 10.50 -11.99 -7.90
C ALA A 77 11.89 -12.09 -7.25
N GLY A 78 12.23 -13.23 -6.64
CA GLY A 78 13.45 -13.42 -5.88
C GLY A 78 13.45 -12.56 -4.62
N ASN A 79 14.54 -11.82 -4.38
CA ASN A 79 14.63 -10.90 -3.24
C ASN A 79 14.20 -9.48 -3.65
N PRO A 80 13.08 -8.94 -3.14
CA PRO A 80 12.67 -7.57 -3.43
C PRO A 80 13.71 -6.55 -2.93
N PRO A 81 13.81 -5.36 -3.55
CA PRO A 81 14.78 -4.33 -3.16
C PRO A 81 14.43 -3.60 -1.86
N TYR A 82 13.36 -4.01 -1.17
CA TYR A 82 12.84 -3.38 0.03
C TYR A 82 13.18 -4.20 1.27
N ALA A 83 13.61 -3.53 2.34
CA ALA A 83 13.78 -4.18 3.64
C ALA A 83 12.42 -4.56 4.21
N ARG A 84 12.26 -5.83 4.59
CA ARG A 84 11.00 -6.34 5.16
C ARG A 84 10.57 -5.59 6.41
N LYS A 85 9.25 -5.46 6.60
CA LYS A 85 8.63 -4.87 7.79
C LYS A 85 7.96 -5.91 8.67
N PHE A 86 7.53 -7.02 8.09
CA PHE A 86 6.95 -8.18 8.77
C PHE A 86 7.83 -9.42 8.58
#